data_AF-W0T2E8-F1
#
_entry.id   AF-W0T2E8-F1
#
_cell.length_a   1.000
_cell.length_b   1.000
_cell.length_c   1.000
_cell.angle_alpha   90.00
_cell.angle_beta   90.00
_cell.angle_gamma   90.00
#
_symmetry.space_group_name_H-M   'P 1'
#
loop_
_entity.id
_entity.type
_entity.pdbx_description
1 polymer ?
#
loop_
_entity_poly.entity_id
_entity_poly.type
_entity_poly.pdbx_seq_one_letter_code
_entity_poly.pdbx_strand_id
1 'polypeptide(L)'
;MDLDGILELEQQYYEEGYEEGRRENLKHNLLEGKQYGLQVGFQRFHLLGMIYGICDILIGKIDDSSLQKNAKLIKQLIDNIHMDNSQENVAVYERSIFKIRNKFRLVLMCLQKTLLQGSTQERLTLENVETLSKKVAGEIQGYVEERDNALSHTEVMVQDQTTDW
;
A
#
# COMPACT_ATOMS: atom_id res chain seq x y z
N MET A 1 -18.25 -50.67 31.67
CA MET A 1 -17.97 -49.49 30.84
C MET A 1 -17.59 -50.01 29.48
N ASP A 2 -18.29 -49.54 28.46
CA ASP A 2 -18.04 -49.95 27.08
C ASP A 2 -16.91 -49.10 26.51
N LEU A 3 -15.74 -49.71 26.33
CA LEU A 3 -14.53 -49.01 25.89
C LEU A 3 -14.66 -48.59 24.42
N ASP A 4 -15.37 -49.38 23.62
CA ASP A 4 -15.52 -49.15 22.18
C ASP A 4 -16.37 -47.90 21.93
N GLY A 5 -17.46 -47.72 22.69
CA GLY A 5 -18.28 -46.50 22.61
C GLY A 5 -17.57 -45.21 23.06
N ILE A 6 -16.56 -45.30 23.95
CA ILE A 6 -15.74 -44.15 24.34
C ILE A 6 -14.76 -43.77 23.23
N LEU A 7 -14.16 -44.75 22.57
CA LEU A 7 -13.23 -44.55 21.45
C LEU A 7 -13.94 -43.99 20.21
N GLU A 8 -15.16 -44.46 19.91
CA GLU A 8 -15.98 -43.90 18.84
C GLU A 8 -16.35 -42.44 19.09
N LEU A 9 -16.71 -42.11 20.34
CA LEU A 9 -17.04 -40.74 20.73
C LEU A 9 -15.81 -39.81 20.66
N GLU A 10 -14.65 -40.29 21.11
CA GLU A 10 -13.39 -39.55 20.99
C GLU A 10 -13.03 -39.27 19.53
N GLN A 11 -13.12 -40.28 18.66
CA GLN A 11 -12.87 -40.13 17.23
C GLN A 11 -13.82 -39.11 16.59
N GLN A 12 -15.10 -39.14 16.97
CA GLN A 12 -16.09 -38.16 16.51
C GLN A 12 -15.69 -36.72 16.91
N TYR A 13 -15.28 -36.50 18.17
CA TYR A 13 -14.84 -35.18 18.62
C TYR A 13 -13.54 -34.72 17.96
N TYR A 14 -12.61 -35.63 17.64
CA TYR A 14 -11.42 -35.29 16.86
C TYR A 14 -11.76 -34.84 15.45
N GLU A 15 -12.66 -35.55 14.77
CA GLU A 15 -13.11 -35.19 13.43
C GLU A 15 -13.87 -33.86 13.44
N GLU A 16 -14.75 -33.66 14.41
CA GLU A 16 -15.48 -32.40 14.59
C GLU A 16 -14.54 -31.23 14.87
N GLY A 17 -13.59 -31.38 15.79
CA GLY A 17 -12.60 -30.35 16.11
C GLY A 17 -11.68 -30.03 14.93
N TYR A 18 -11.26 -31.04 14.15
CA TYR A 18 -10.46 -30.84 12.94
C TYR A 18 -11.25 -30.08 11.87
N GLU A 19 -12.49 -30.48 11.61
CA GLU A 19 -13.35 -29.83 10.62
C GLU A 19 -13.70 -28.39 11.02
N GLU A 20 -14.02 -28.17 12.30
CA GLU A 20 -14.28 -26.85 12.84
C GLU A 20 -13.04 -25.95 12.71
N GLY A 21 -11.87 -26.44 13.16
CA GLY A 21 -10.61 -25.72 13.04
C GLY A 21 -10.25 -25.40 11.59
N ARG A 22 -10.43 -26.37 10.67
CA ARG A 22 -10.18 -26.18 9.24
C ARG A 22 -11.11 -25.14 8.64
N ARG A 23 -12.41 -25.19 8.99
CA ARG A 23 -13.42 -24.26 8.48
C ARG A 23 -13.16 -22.83 8.94
N GLU A 24 -12.88 -22.65 10.22
CA GLU A 24 -12.64 -21.31 10.79
C GLU A 24 -11.32 -20.72 10.29
N ASN A 25 -10.25 -21.53 10.20
CA ASN A 25 -9.00 -21.09 9.56
C ASN A 25 -9.20 -20.66 8.11
N LEU A 26 -9.92 -21.44 7.30
CA LEU A 26 -10.14 -21.11 5.90
C LEU A 26 -10.91 -19.79 5.73
N LYS A 27 -11.91 -19.56 6.58
CA LYS A 27 -12.69 -18.32 6.60
C LYS A 27 -11.85 -17.13 7.04
N HIS A 28 -11.06 -17.27 8.10
CA HIS A 28 -10.19 -16.21 8.59
C HIS A 28 -9.10 -15.84 7.58
N ASN A 29 -8.38 -16.84 7.04
CA ASN A 29 -7.33 -16.62 6.05
C ASN A 29 -7.86 -15.90 4.81
N LEU A 30 -9.08 -16.24 4.37
CA LEU A 30 -9.72 -15.56 3.24
C LEU A 30 -10.02 -14.08 3.56
N LEU A 31 -10.49 -13.79 4.77
CA LEU A 31 -10.84 -12.43 5.20
C LEU A 31 -9.58 -11.58 5.39
N GLU A 32 -8.59 -12.13 6.08
CA GLU A 32 -7.29 -11.50 6.30
C GLU A 32 -6.57 -11.23 4.97
N GLY A 33 -6.49 -12.22 4.07
CA GLY A 33 -5.87 -12.05 2.77
C GLY A 33 -6.53 -10.95 1.93
N LYS A 34 -7.86 -10.80 2.02
CA LYS A 34 -8.59 -9.70 1.37
C LYS A 34 -8.27 -8.34 1.99
N GLN A 35 -8.26 -8.25 3.32
CA GLN A 35 -7.92 -7.03 4.04
C GLN A 35 -6.49 -6.58 3.74
N TYR A 36 -5.55 -7.52 3.82
CA TYR A 36 -4.15 -7.28 3.50
C TYR A 36 -3.97 -6.82 2.04
N GLY A 37 -4.61 -7.50 1.09
CA GLY A 37 -4.57 -7.11 -0.32
C GLY A 37 -5.09 -5.68 -0.55
N LEU A 38 -6.19 -5.30 0.11
CA LEU A 38 -6.73 -3.95 0.04
C LEU A 38 -5.77 -2.91 0.64
N GLN A 39 -5.18 -3.21 1.80
CA GLN A 39 -4.21 -2.35 2.46
C GLN A 39 -2.97 -2.11 1.59
N VAL A 40 -2.36 -3.18 1.08
CA VAL A 40 -1.18 -3.10 0.22
C VAL A 40 -1.49 -2.35 -1.07
N GLY A 41 -2.66 -2.60 -1.67
CA GLY A 41 -3.14 -1.87 -2.83
C GLY A 41 -3.23 -0.37 -2.55
N PHE A 42 -3.91 0.02 -1.48
CA PHE A 42 -4.03 1.43 -1.11
C PHE A 42 -2.65 2.08 -0.90
N GLN A 43 -1.76 1.46 -0.13
CA GLN A 43 -0.42 1.99 0.13
C GLN A 43 0.40 2.18 -1.16
N ARG A 44 0.26 1.26 -2.14
CA ARG A 44 0.92 1.36 -3.44
C ARG A 44 0.37 2.51 -4.29
N PHE A 45 -0.95 2.65 -4.38
CA PHE A 45 -1.59 3.56 -5.32
C PHE A 45 -1.87 4.97 -4.78
N HIS A 46 -1.85 5.18 -3.46
CA HIS A 46 -2.17 6.48 -2.85
C HIS A 46 -1.24 7.61 -3.33
N LEU A 47 0.09 7.38 -3.32
CA LEU A 47 1.06 8.37 -3.80
C LEU A 47 0.87 8.68 -5.30
N LEU A 48 0.55 7.66 -6.11
CA LEU A 48 0.27 7.83 -7.54
C LEU A 48 -0.95 8.71 -7.76
N GLY A 49 -2.03 8.50 -6.99
CA GLY A 49 -3.22 9.35 -7.03
C GLY A 49 -2.92 10.81 -6.69
N MET A 50 -2.09 11.06 -5.68
CA MET A 50 -1.65 12.41 -5.36
C MET A 50 -0.80 13.05 -6.46
N ILE A 51 0.19 12.33 -6.98
CA ILE A 51 1.03 12.81 -8.09
C ILE A 51 0.15 13.15 -9.30
N TYR A 52 -0.83 12.29 -9.61
CA TYR A 52 -1.79 12.50 -10.68
C TYR A 52 -2.57 13.81 -10.48
N GLY A 53 -3.15 14.01 -9.29
CA GLY A 53 -3.92 15.21 -8.96
C GLY A 53 -3.07 16.49 -9.02
N ILE A 54 -1.82 16.45 -8.53
CA ILE A 54 -0.88 17.57 -8.66
C ILE A 54 -0.64 17.87 -10.14
N CYS A 55 -0.29 16.85 -10.95
CA CYS A 55 -0.05 17.03 -12.38
C CYS A 55 -1.28 17.62 -13.10
N ASP A 56 -2.48 17.22 -12.72
CA ASP A 56 -3.72 17.75 -13.27
C ASP A 56 -3.90 19.25 -13.00
N ILE A 57 -3.65 19.68 -11.76
CA ILE A 57 -3.67 21.09 -11.38
C ILE A 57 -2.59 21.88 -12.16
N LEU A 58 -1.38 21.34 -12.28
CA LEU A 58 -0.29 22.00 -13.02
C LEU A 58 -0.65 22.20 -14.49
N ILE A 59 -1.34 21.23 -15.11
CA ILE A 59 -1.80 21.34 -16.49
C ILE A 59 -2.86 22.43 -16.65
N GLY A 60 -3.78 22.57 -15.69
CA GLY A 60 -4.89 23.52 -15.79
C GLY A 60 -4.61 24.94 -15.28
N LYS A 61 -3.58 25.14 -14.45
CA LYS A 61 -3.34 26.40 -13.74
C LYS A 61 -2.02 27.10 -14.05
N ILE A 62 -1.04 26.42 -14.63
CA ILE A 62 0.29 26.99 -14.87
C ILE A 62 0.56 27.06 -16.37
N ASP A 63 0.85 28.27 -16.86
CA ASP A 63 1.21 28.54 -18.25
C ASP A 63 2.72 28.31 -18.52
N ASP A 64 3.18 27.08 -18.25
CA ASP A 64 4.53 26.62 -18.61
C ASP A 64 4.41 25.39 -19.51
N SER A 65 4.70 25.55 -20.80
CA SER A 65 4.59 24.48 -21.80
C SER A 65 5.49 23.27 -21.49
N SER A 66 6.66 23.50 -20.88
CA SER A 66 7.58 22.41 -20.51
C SER A 66 7.02 21.62 -19.33
N LEU A 67 6.52 22.33 -18.32
CA LEU A 67 5.90 21.72 -17.14
C LEU A 67 4.65 20.92 -17.51
N GLN A 68 3.78 21.49 -18.33
CA GLN A 68 2.56 20.84 -18.82
C GLN A 68 2.87 19.56 -19.61
N LYS A 69 3.88 19.59 -20.49
CA LYS A 69 4.31 18.40 -21.24
C LYS A 69 4.77 17.28 -20.30
N ASN A 70 5.62 17.60 -19.33
CA ASN A 70 6.11 16.61 -18.36
C ASN A 70 4.99 16.08 -17.46
N ALA A 71 4.08 16.94 -17.00
CA ALA A 71 2.90 16.55 -16.22
C ALA A 71 1.97 15.61 -17.01
N LYS A 72 1.72 15.90 -18.31
CA LYS A 72 0.93 15.01 -19.19
C LYS A 72 1.57 13.63 -19.35
N LEU A 73 2.90 13.58 -19.53
CA LEU A 73 3.63 12.31 -19.61
C LEU A 73 3.53 11.51 -18.31
N ILE A 74 3.59 12.17 -17.16
CA ILE A 74 3.41 11.49 -15.86
C ILE A 74 2.00 10.90 -15.76
N LYS A 75 0.96 11.65 -16.12
CA LYS A 75 -0.42 11.13 -16.15
C LYS A 75 -0.55 9.90 -17.05
N GLN A 76 -0.01 9.96 -18.27
CA GLN A 76 -0.01 8.81 -19.18
C GLN A 76 0.72 7.60 -18.60
N LEU A 77 1.84 7.80 -17.90
CA LEU A 77 2.54 6.69 -17.24
C LEU A 77 1.70 6.07 -16.12
N ILE A 78 0.94 6.87 -15.38
CA ILE A 78 0.03 6.41 -14.33
C ILE A 78 -1.16 5.65 -14.94
N ASP A 79 -1.75 6.17 -16.02
CA ASP A 79 -2.91 5.56 -16.70
C ASP A 79 -2.58 4.18 -17.32
N ASN A 80 -1.32 3.92 -17.65
CA ASN A 80 -0.85 2.62 -18.15
C ASN A 80 -0.66 1.57 -17.04
N ILE A 81 -0.84 1.91 -15.77
CA ILE A 81 -0.70 0.97 -14.67
C ILE A 81 -2.05 0.29 -14.43
N HIS A 82 -2.09 -1.02 -14.68
CA HIS A 82 -3.25 -1.85 -14.34
C HIS A 82 -3.33 -2.11 -12.83
N MET A 83 -4.56 -2.14 -12.29
CA MET A 83 -4.84 -2.31 -10.86
C MET A 83 -5.15 -3.76 -10.47
N ASP A 84 -4.76 -4.74 -11.29
CA ASP A 84 -4.86 -6.15 -10.92
C ASP A 84 -3.57 -6.67 -10.26
N ASN A 85 -3.68 -7.86 -9.65
CA ASN A 85 -2.59 -8.51 -8.93
C ASN A 85 -1.88 -9.58 -9.79
N SER A 86 -1.89 -9.47 -11.11
CA SER A 86 -1.13 -10.39 -11.95
C SER A 86 0.38 -10.11 -11.82
N GLN A 87 1.20 -11.17 -11.87
CA GLN A 87 2.65 -11.06 -11.72
C GLN A 87 3.28 -10.09 -12.74
N GLU A 88 2.75 -10.07 -13.96
CA GLU A 88 3.19 -9.17 -15.02
C GLU A 88 2.89 -7.71 -14.68
N ASN A 89 1.67 -7.40 -14.23
CA ASN A 89 1.29 -6.03 -13.89
C ASN A 89 1.99 -5.51 -12.63
N VAL A 90 2.30 -6.39 -11.67
CA VAL A 90 3.17 -6.03 -10.53
C VAL A 90 4.56 -5.60 -11.02
N ALA A 91 5.17 -6.35 -11.95
CA ALA A 91 6.46 -5.99 -12.51
C ALA A 91 6.41 -4.68 -13.34
N VAL A 92 5.31 -4.44 -14.05
CA VAL A 92 5.08 -3.17 -14.77
C VAL A 92 4.95 -2.01 -13.79
N TYR A 93 4.21 -2.19 -12.70
CA TYR A 93 4.06 -1.20 -11.63
C TYR A 93 5.42 -0.81 -11.05
N GLU A 94 6.24 -1.79 -10.65
CA GLU A 94 7.56 -1.56 -10.02
C GLU A 94 8.52 -0.76 -10.93
N ARG A 95 8.51 -1.06 -12.23
CA ARG A 95 9.31 -0.30 -13.20
C ARG A 95 8.75 1.10 -13.43
N SER A 96 7.42 1.24 -13.42
CA SER A 96 6.74 2.50 -13.73
C SER A 96 6.83 3.49 -12.59
N ILE A 97 6.70 3.04 -11.34
CA ILE A 97 6.76 3.92 -10.15
C ILE A 97 8.11 4.62 -10.03
N PHE A 98 9.22 3.92 -10.32
CA PHE A 98 10.55 4.54 -10.32
C PHE A 98 10.67 5.65 -11.38
N LYS A 99 10.17 5.38 -12.59
CA LYS A 99 10.14 6.37 -13.67
C LYS A 99 9.27 7.57 -13.33
N ILE A 100 8.10 7.33 -12.75
CA ILE A 100 7.15 8.36 -12.33
C ILE A 100 7.77 9.25 -11.25
N ARG A 101 8.35 8.67 -10.18
CA ARG A 101 9.01 9.43 -9.10
C ARG A 101 10.14 10.31 -9.64
N ASN A 102 10.98 9.78 -10.52
CA ASN A 102 12.08 10.54 -11.11
C ASN A 102 11.61 11.69 -12.01
N LYS A 103 10.60 11.45 -12.85
CA LYS A 103 10.00 12.53 -13.67
C LYS A 103 9.30 13.57 -12.81
N PHE A 104 8.62 13.13 -11.75
CA PHE A 104 7.94 14.04 -10.84
C PHE A 104 8.93 14.93 -10.09
N ARG A 105 10.09 14.41 -9.66
CA ARG A 105 11.18 15.25 -9.11
C ARG A 105 11.57 16.40 -10.05
N LEU A 106 11.67 16.13 -11.36
CA LEU A 106 11.96 17.17 -12.35
C LEU A 106 10.84 18.22 -12.42
N VAL A 107 9.58 17.78 -12.40
CA VAL A 107 8.41 18.67 -12.36
C VAL A 107 8.44 19.56 -11.11
N LEU A 108 8.75 19.01 -9.93
CA LEU A 108 8.88 19.79 -8.70
C LEU A 108 10.01 20.82 -8.78
N MET A 109 11.17 20.44 -9.35
CA MET A 109 12.29 21.37 -9.54
C MET A 109 11.93 22.52 -10.50
N CYS A 110 11.27 22.20 -11.61
CA CYS A 110 10.79 23.21 -12.57
C CYS A 110 9.75 24.12 -11.92
N LEU A 111 8.78 23.54 -11.20
CA LEU A 111 7.75 24.28 -10.49
C LEU A 111 8.35 25.23 -9.45
N GLN A 112 9.32 24.77 -8.66
CA GLN A 112 10.05 25.60 -7.71
C GLN A 112 10.70 26.80 -8.42
N LYS A 113 11.37 26.58 -9.56
CA LYS A 113 11.97 27.67 -10.33
C LYS A 113 10.95 28.69 -10.82
N THR A 114 9.76 28.23 -11.22
CA THR A 114 8.68 29.09 -11.73
C THR A 114 7.96 29.84 -10.62
N LEU A 115 7.73 29.23 -9.46
CA LEU A 115 6.99 29.83 -8.33
C LEU A 115 7.86 30.64 -7.36
N LEU A 116 9.12 30.26 -7.16
CA LEU A 116 9.98 30.78 -6.09
C LEU A 116 11.16 31.61 -6.61
N GLN A 117 10.96 32.39 -7.67
CA GLN A 117 11.96 33.37 -8.13
C GLN A 117 12.25 34.39 -7.01
N GLY A 118 13.25 34.08 -6.16
CA GLY A 118 13.78 34.98 -5.14
C GLY A 118 13.33 34.75 -3.67
N SER A 119 12.65 33.65 -3.34
CA SER A 119 12.18 33.40 -1.94
C SER A 119 12.95 32.27 -1.25
N THR A 120 13.36 32.50 -0.01
CA THR A 120 14.04 31.58 0.93
C THR A 120 13.09 30.53 1.54
N GLN A 121 12.01 30.16 0.83
CA GLN A 121 11.07 29.16 1.32
C GLN A 121 11.58 27.74 1.11
N GLU A 122 11.05 26.83 1.94
CA GLU A 122 11.36 25.40 1.95
C GLU A 122 11.32 24.80 0.54
N ARG A 123 12.39 24.07 0.20
CA ARG A 123 12.55 23.45 -1.11
C ARG A 123 11.42 22.46 -1.34
N LEU A 124 10.70 22.56 -2.46
CA LEU A 124 9.68 21.59 -2.82
C LEU A 124 10.36 20.29 -3.30
N THR A 125 10.47 19.28 -2.43
CA THR A 125 11.05 17.98 -2.77
C THR A 125 10.00 16.87 -2.81
N LEU A 126 10.36 15.74 -3.43
CA LEU A 126 9.51 14.55 -3.45
C LEU A 126 9.26 14.05 -2.03
N GLU A 127 10.26 14.12 -1.16
CA GLU A 127 10.17 13.66 0.23
C GLU A 127 9.13 14.47 1.01
N ASN A 128 8.99 15.78 0.74
CA ASN A 128 7.92 16.58 1.36
C ASN A 128 6.53 16.14 0.88
N VAL A 129 6.38 15.83 -0.41
CA VAL A 129 5.13 15.33 -0.98
C VAL A 129 4.79 13.96 -0.42
N GLU A 130 5.77 13.07 -0.27
CA GLU A 130 5.59 11.73 0.33
C GLU A 130 5.24 11.83 1.82
N THR A 131 5.87 12.74 2.55
CA THR A 131 5.54 12.98 3.96
C THR A 131 4.11 13.52 4.11
N LEU A 132 3.72 14.47 3.25
CA LEU A 132 2.34 14.95 3.21
C LEU A 132 1.37 13.84 2.82
N SER A 133 1.75 13.01 1.86
CA SER A 133 0.97 11.86 1.41
C SER A 133 0.67 10.89 2.54
N LYS A 134 1.70 10.55 3.33
CA LYS A 134 1.56 9.72 4.54
C LYS A 134 0.68 10.38 5.61
N LYS A 135 0.83 11.69 5.84
CA LYS A 135 -0.04 12.43 6.78
C LYS A 135 -1.51 12.45 6.36
N VAL A 136 -1.78 12.58 5.06
CA VAL A 136 -3.15 12.62 4.52
C VAL A 136 -3.79 11.23 4.50
N ALA A 137 -3.04 10.19 4.13
CA ALA A 137 -3.53 8.81 4.19
C ALA A 137 -3.72 8.29 5.63
N GLY A 138 -3.04 8.90 6.59
CA GLY A 138 -2.78 8.30 7.89
C GLY A 138 -1.71 7.22 7.79
N GLU A 139 -1.08 6.91 8.91
CA GLU A 139 -0.31 5.67 9.01
C GLU A 139 -1.32 4.51 9.02
N ILE A 140 -1.50 3.85 7.88
CA ILE A 140 -2.19 2.56 7.87
C ILE A 140 -1.22 1.55 8.47
N GLN A 141 -1.16 1.53 9.79
CA GLN A 141 -0.66 0.39 10.55
C GLN A 141 -1.61 -0.76 10.22
N GLY A 142 -1.07 -1.87 9.70
CA GLY A 142 -1.88 -3.06 9.45
C GLY A 142 -2.44 -3.51 10.78
N TYR A 143 -3.74 -3.30 10.99
CA TYR A 143 -4.41 -3.81 12.17
C TYR A 143 -4.73 -5.28 11.87
N VAL A 144 -3.85 -6.17 12.31
CA VAL A 144 -4.22 -7.57 12.51
C VAL A 144 -4.98 -7.58 13.83
N GLU A 145 -6.28 -7.87 13.82
CA GLU A 145 -7.01 -8.15 15.06
C GLU A 145 -6.41 -9.40 15.69
N GLU A 146 -5.44 -9.25 16.60
CA GLU A 146 -5.16 -10.28 17.60
C GLU A 146 -6.36 -10.30 18.55
N ARG A 147 -7.27 -11.27 18.40
CA ARG A 147 -8.22 -11.58 19.47
C ARG A 147 -7.60 -12.57 20.44
N ASP A 148 -7.35 -12.04 21.63
CA ASP A 148 -7.48 -12.70 22.93
C ASP A 148 -6.70 -14.01 23.13
N ASN A 149 -5.37 -13.94 23.11
CA ASN A 149 -4.58 -14.76 24.02
C ASN A 149 -4.37 -14.00 25.32
N ALA A 150 -5.33 -14.15 26.23
CA ALA A 150 -5.09 -13.87 27.64
C ALA A 150 -3.90 -14.72 28.11
N LEU A 151 -2.89 -14.05 28.64
CA LEU A 151 -1.69 -14.56 29.34
C LEU A 151 -0.50 -14.96 28.46
N SER A 152 0.29 -13.98 28.01
CA SER A 152 1.66 -13.78 28.53
C SER A 152 2.45 -12.76 27.71
N HIS A 153 2.92 -11.72 28.40
CA HIS A 153 4.00 -10.78 28.07
C HIS A 153 4.14 -10.22 26.64
N THR A 154 3.75 -8.95 26.56
CA THR A 154 4.39 -7.83 25.84
C THR A 154 5.75 -8.13 25.19
N GLU A 155 5.74 -8.58 23.95
CA GLU A 155 6.76 -8.20 22.96
C GLU A 155 6.04 -7.88 21.65
N VAL A 156 5.99 -6.59 21.33
CA VAL A 156 5.53 -6.08 20.04
C VAL A 156 6.53 -6.58 18.99
N MET A 157 6.20 -7.65 18.26
CA MET A 157 6.97 -8.05 17.09
C MET A 157 6.63 -7.10 15.93
N VAL A 158 7.40 -6.02 15.84
CA VAL A 158 7.53 -5.24 14.61
C VAL A 158 8.23 -6.14 13.59
N GLN A 159 7.47 -6.84 12.74
CA GLN A 159 8.04 -7.48 11.56
C GLN A 159 8.14 -6.46 10.42
N ASP A 160 8.91 -5.40 10.68
CA ASP A 160 9.49 -4.56 9.66
C ASP A 160 11.02 -4.66 9.81
N GLN A 161 11.58 -5.71 9.21
CA GLN A 161 12.98 -5.67 8.78
C GLN A 161 12.97 -5.38 7.29
N THR A 162 12.91 -4.09 6.98
CA THR A 162 14.01 -3.43 6.26
C THR A 162 15.12 -4.41 5.84
N THR A 163 15.05 -4.88 4.61
CA THR A 163 16.27 -5.17 3.87
C THR A 163 16.27 -4.26 2.65
N ASP A 164 16.91 -3.11 2.81
CA ASP A 164 17.45 -2.30 1.72
C ASP A 164 18.38 -3.18 0.88
N TRP A 165 17.95 -3.68 -0.28
CA TRP A 165 18.64 -3.61 -1.59
C TRP A 165 17.83 -4.28 -2.70
#